data_AF-A0A955ZTI1-F1
#
_entry.id   AF-A0A955ZTI1-F1
#
_cell.length_a   1.000
_cell.length_b   1.000
_cell.length_c   1.000
_cell.angle_alpha   90.00
_cell.angle_beta   90.00
_cell.angle_gamma   90.00
#
_symmetry.space_group_name_H-M   'P 1'
#
loop_
_entity.id
_entity.type
_entity.pdbx_description
1 polymer ?
#
loop_
_entity_poly.entity_id
_entity_poly.type
_entity_poly.pdbx_seq_one_letter_code
_entity_poly.pdbx_strand_id
1 'polypeptide(L)'
;MKLPTLYAYTSRGLIQSVPGGRGRTRRYRRRDLERLRARRDARAGHGPVAAAALRQGQPVLDSSITLISVEQGPIYRGRPALDLAREDRSFEWVAEGIWTGDWSERPLPSEWRPEGLGFELDGLVGLLPERAGPLPVLSIAIALLAVRDPGRFSWHPEAVLARSRTLLRRCPARRR
;
A
#
# COMPACT_ATOMS: atom_id res chain seq x y z
N MET A 1 26.41 8.56 -10.44
CA MET A 1 27.01 8.03 -11.69
C MET A 1 28.05 9.04 -12.17
N LYS A 2 29.28 8.63 -12.49
CA LYS A 2 30.35 9.58 -12.85
C LYS A 2 30.23 9.97 -14.35
N LEU A 3 30.65 11.18 -14.74
CA LEU A 3 30.62 11.67 -16.13
C LEU A 3 31.23 10.68 -17.17
N PRO A 4 32.39 10.04 -16.90
CA PRO A 4 33.00 9.09 -17.83
C PRO A 4 32.08 7.92 -18.19
N THR A 5 31.22 7.52 -17.26
CA THR A 5 30.25 6.42 -17.46
C THR A 5 29.13 6.82 -18.42
N LEU A 6 28.62 8.06 -18.34
CA LEU A 6 27.56 8.54 -19.24
C LEU A 6 28.04 8.67 -20.69
N TYR A 7 29.29 9.08 -20.90
CA TYR A 7 29.87 9.18 -22.24
C TYR A 7 29.95 7.80 -22.93
N ALA A 8 30.36 6.76 -22.19
CA ALA A 8 30.41 5.39 -22.71
C ALA A 8 29.05 4.85 -23.13
N TYR A 9 27.97 5.22 -22.43
CA TYR A 9 26.62 4.84 -22.80
C TYR A 9 26.07 5.65 -23.98
N THR A 10 26.54 6.90 -24.14
CA THR A 10 26.19 7.74 -25.29
C THR A 10 26.86 7.26 -26.57
N SER A 11 28.15 6.91 -26.52
CA SER A 11 28.89 6.39 -27.69
C SER A 11 28.35 5.04 -28.17
N ARG A 12 27.79 4.23 -27.27
CA ARG A 12 27.12 2.96 -27.58
C ARG A 12 25.66 3.11 -28.00
N GLY A 13 25.16 4.35 -28.17
CA GLY A 13 23.78 4.63 -28.58
C GLY A 13 22.70 4.29 -27.53
N LEU A 14 23.08 4.04 -26.28
CA LEU A 14 22.16 3.64 -25.21
C LEU A 14 21.50 4.82 -24.48
N ILE A 15 22.10 6.01 -24.58
CA ILE A 15 21.54 7.26 -24.03
C ILE A 15 21.62 8.34 -25.09
N GLN A 16 20.51 9.02 -25.34
CA GLN A 16 20.46 10.16 -26.24
C GLN A 16 20.99 11.42 -25.55
N SER A 17 22.05 11.99 -26.11
CA SER A 17 22.62 13.27 -25.69
C SER A 17 22.01 14.42 -26.48
N VAL A 18 21.68 15.51 -25.79
CA VAL A 18 21.14 16.75 -26.35
C VAL A 18 22.09 17.90 -25.98
N PRO A 19 22.37 18.86 -26.88
CA PRO A 19 23.15 20.05 -26.54
C PRO A 19 22.54 20.81 -25.34
N GLY A 20 23.39 21.22 -24.39
CA GLY A 20 23.01 22.11 -23.30
C GLY A 20 22.92 23.57 -23.75
N GLY A 21 22.17 24.38 -23.02
CA GLY A 21 21.85 25.76 -23.42
C GLY A 21 23.03 26.75 -23.36
N ARG A 22 24.13 26.43 -22.67
CA ARG A 22 25.35 27.27 -22.62
C ARG A 22 26.59 26.39 -22.41
N GLY A 23 27.65 26.65 -23.17
CA GLY A 23 28.95 25.97 -23.07
C GLY A 23 28.97 24.50 -23.54
N ARG A 24 30.05 23.78 -23.23
CA ARG A 24 30.25 22.34 -23.55
C ARG A 24 29.40 21.38 -22.68
N THR A 25 28.26 21.84 -22.16
CA THR A 25 27.37 21.02 -21.33
C THR A 25 26.46 20.16 -22.20
N ARG A 26 26.27 18.90 -21.81
CA ARG A 26 25.37 17.95 -22.48
C ARG A 26 24.22 17.60 -21.54
N ARG A 27 23.00 17.62 -22.06
CA ARG A 27 21.81 17.08 -21.37
C ARG A 27 21.53 15.68 -21.87
N TYR A 28 20.94 14.85 -21.02
CA TYR A 28 20.60 13.47 -21.35
C TYR A 28 19.10 13.26 -21.14
N ARG A 29 18.46 12.49 -22.02
CA ARG A 29 17.03 12.21 -21.86
C ARG A 29 16.82 11.41 -20.57
N ARG A 30 15.99 11.94 -19.68
CA ARG A 30 15.66 11.34 -18.37
C ARG A 30 15.22 9.88 -18.50
N ARG A 31 14.34 9.59 -19.46
CA ARG A 31 13.84 8.22 -19.76
C ARG A 31 14.96 7.21 -20.06
N ASP A 32 16.07 7.65 -20.66
CA ASP A 32 17.18 6.77 -21.03
C ASP A 32 18.01 6.43 -19.78
N LEU A 33 18.19 7.41 -18.89
CA LEU A 33 18.84 7.23 -17.59
C LEU A 33 18.03 6.31 -16.68
N GLU A 34 16.70 6.45 -16.67
CA GLU A 34 15.80 5.59 -15.89
C GLU A 34 15.83 4.14 -16.37
N ARG A 35 15.83 3.91 -17.68
CA ARG A 35 16.01 2.55 -18.25
C ARG A 35 17.36 1.95 -17.90
N LEU A 36 18.42 2.75 -17.91
CA LEU A 36 19.75 2.28 -17.54
C LEU A 36 19.83 1.89 -16.06
N ARG A 37 19.19 2.69 -15.19
CA ARG A 37 19.07 2.41 -13.75
C ARG A 37 18.27 1.14 -13.50
N ALA A 38 17.11 1.00 -14.13
CA ALA A 38 16.28 -0.20 -14.02
C ALA A 38 17.03 -1.48 -14.45
N ARG A 39 17.80 -1.43 -15.54
CA ARG A 39 18.65 -2.56 -15.98
C ARG A 39 19.76 -2.90 -14.99
N ARG A 40 20.36 -1.88 -14.37
CA ARG A 40 21.38 -2.08 -13.34
C ARG A 40 20.77 -2.75 -12.10
N ASP A 41 19.62 -2.27 -11.67
CA ASP A 41 18.95 -2.77 -10.47
C ASP A 41 18.43 -4.21 -10.70
N ALA A 42 17.93 -4.52 -11.92
CA ALA A 42 17.61 -5.89 -12.33
C ALA A 42 18.82 -6.85 -12.29
N ARG A 43 20.01 -6.39 -12.70
CA ARG A 43 21.26 -7.18 -12.61
C ARG A 43 21.79 -7.33 -11.19
N ALA A 44 21.42 -6.43 -10.28
CA ALA A 44 21.80 -6.46 -8.87
C ALA A 44 20.87 -7.36 -8.02
N GLY A 45 20.15 -8.31 -8.64
CA GLY A 45 19.29 -9.26 -7.92
C GLY A 45 17.89 -8.75 -7.57
N HIS A 46 17.50 -7.55 -7.99
CA HIS A 46 16.15 -6.99 -7.73
C HIS A 46 15.14 -7.39 -8.84
N GLY A 47 15.31 -8.60 -9.40
CA GLY A 47 14.60 -9.10 -10.57
C GLY A 47 13.06 -9.16 -10.46
N PRO A 48 12.48 -9.59 -9.32
CA PRO A 48 11.01 -9.65 -9.17
C PRO A 48 10.36 -8.27 -9.20
N VAL A 49 10.99 -7.29 -8.54
CA VAL A 49 10.53 -5.90 -8.47
C VAL A 49 10.59 -5.24 -9.85
N ALA A 50 11.65 -5.52 -10.62
CA ALA A 50 11.80 -5.01 -11.98
C ALA A 50 10.79 -5.60 -12.98
N ALA A 51 10.43 -6.88 -12.86
CA ALA A 51 9.45 -7.52 -13.74
C ALA A 51 8.01 -7.03 -13.48
N ALA A 52 7.65 -6.81 -12.21
CA ALA A 52 6.37 -6.19 -11.84
C ALA A 52 6.31 -4.72 -12.30
N ALA A 53 7.43 -3.99 -12.17
CA ALA A 53 7.55 -2.61 -12.62
C ALA A 53 7.33 -2.42 -14.13
N LEU A 54 7.68 -3.42 -14.94
CA LEU A 54 7.48 -3.39 -16.38
C LEU A 54 6.02 -3.57 -16.81
N ARG A 55 5.19 -4.24 -16.00
CA ARG A 55 3.76 -4.46 -16.31
C ARG A 55 2.83 -3.39 -15.72
N GLN A 56 3.17 -2.80 -14.57
CA GLN A 56 2.29 -1.86 -13.86
C GLN A 56 2.91 -0.47 -13.62
N GLY A 57 4.08 -0.20 -14.20
CA GLY A 57 4.86 1.02 -13.94
C GLY A 57 5.82 0.86 -12.77
N GLN A 58 6.84 1.73 -12.69
CA GLN A 58 7.81 1.71 -11.60
C GLN A 58 7.10 1.88 -10.24
N PRO A 59 7.38 1.04 -9.23
CA PRO A 59 6.92 1.26 -7.87
C PRO A 59 7.29 2.67 -7.44
N VAL A 60 6.28 3.49 -7.16
CA VAL A 60 6.49 4.87 -6.71
C VAL A 60 6.83 4.91 -5.22
N LEU A 61 6.61 3.80 -4.50
CA LEU A 61 6.80 3.67 -3.06
C LEU A 61 7.44 2.33 -2.71
N ASP A 62 8.50 2.38 -1.91
CA ASP A 62 9.03 1.22 -1.21
C ASP A 62 8.10 0.88 -0.03
N SER A 63 7.69 -0.39 0.09
CA SER A 63 6.81 -0.87 1.16
C SER A 63 7.39 -2.13 1.80
N SER A 64 7.27 -2.22 3.12
CA SER A 64 7.63 -3.40 3.92
C SER A 64 6.42 -4.17 4.45
N ILE A 65 5.23 -3.92 3.88
CA ILE A 65 3.96 -4.50 4.37
C ILE A 65 3.73 -5.91 3.81
N THR A 66 3.77 -6.07 2.47
CA THR A 66 3.45 -7.33 1.81
C THR A 66 4.43 -7.62 0.68
N LEU A 67 5.05 -8.80 0.72
CA LEU A 67 5.77 -9.38 -0.40
C LEU A 67 4.89 -10.46 -1.04
N ILE A 68 4.69 -10.41 -2.35
CA ILE A 68 4.01 -11.47 -3.09
C ILE A 68 5.07 -12.39 -3.70
N SER A 69 5.28 -13.55 -3.06
CA SER A 69 6.18 -14.61 -3.53
C SER A 69 5.45 -15.50 -4.54
N VAL A 70 6.17 -15.94 -5.59
CA VAL A 70 5.65 -16.90 -6.56
C VAL A 70 5.47 -18.28 -5.92
N GLU A 71 6.34 -18.65 -5.00
CA GLU A 71 6.35 -19.98 -4.38
C GLU A 71 5.48 -20.05 -3.13
N GLN A 72 5.59 -19.03 -2.26
CA GLN A 72 4.95 -19.03 -0.94
C GLN A 72 3.66 -18.19 -0.89
N GLY A 73 3.31 -17.50 -1.98
CA GLY A 73 2.19 -16.59 -2.00
C GLY A 73 2.45 -15.31 -1.19
N PRO A 74 1.42 -14.69 -0.59
CA PRO A 74 1.57 -13.46 0.19
C PRO A 74 2.38 -13.68 1.48
N ILE A 75 3.29 -12.76 1.75
CA ILE A 75 4.10 -12.71 2.96
C ILE A 75 3.87 -11.34 3.60
N TYR A 76 3.22 -11.32 4.76
CA TYR A 76 2.91 -10.12 5.53
C TYR A 76 4.03 -9.82 6.51
N ARG A 77 4.76 -8.71 6.30
CA ARG A 77 5.88 -8.27 7.14
C ARG A 77 6.83 -9.41 7.57
N GLY A 78 7.21 -10.23 6.59
CA GLY A 78 8.11 -11.37 6.77
C GLY A 78 7.45 -12.68 7.22
N ARG A 79 6.13 -12.70 7.48
CA ARG A 79 5.38 -13.92 7.86
C ARG A 79 4.51 -14.41 6.69
N PRO A 80 4.64 -15.67 6.25
CA PRO A 80 3.77 -16.22 5.22
C PRO A 80 2.30 -16.19 5.64
N ALA A 81 1.42 -15.73 4.75
CA ALA A 81 -0.01 -15.63 5.02
C ALA A 81 -0.66 -17.00 5.30
N LEU A 82 -0.14 -18.06 4.67
CA LEU A 82 -0.59 -19.43 4.90
C LEU A 82 -0.25 -19.94 6.30
N ASP A 83 0.88 -19.52 6.86
CA ASP A 83 1.26 -19.89 8.22
C ASP A 83 0.35 -19.16 9.21
N LEU A 84 0.15 -17.85 9.01
CA LEU A 84 -0.79 -17.05 9.80
C LEU A 84 -2.23 -17.58 9.75
N ALA A 85 -2.66 -18.16 8.64
CA ALA A 85 -4.00 -18.75 8.51
C ALA A 85 -4.13 -20.14 9.17
N ARG A 86 -3.01 -20.85 9.36
CA ARG A 86 -2.96 -22.15 10.05
C ARG A 86 -2.75 -21.98 11.55
N GLU A 87 -2.09 -20.91 11.95
CA GLU A 87 -2.04 -20.46 13.32
C GLU A 87 -3.47 -20.05 13.72
N ASP A 88 -4.00 -20.59 14.82
CA ASP A 88 -5.34 -20.29 15.34
C ASP A 88 -5.37 -18.89 15.98
N ARG A 89 -5.01 -17.87 15.19
CA ARG A 89 -4.93 -16.46 15.57
C ARG A 89 -6.18 -15.74 15.12
N SER A 90 -6.62 -14.79 15.93
CA SER A 90 -7.75 -13.95 15.56
C SER A 90 -7.38 -13.01 14.40
N PHE A 91 -8.39 -12.62 13.62
CA PHE A 91 -8.22 -11.65 12.54
C PHE A 91 -7.62 -10.33 13.05
N GLU A 92 -8.07 -9.89 14.23
CA GLU A 92 -7.62 -8.68 14.91
C GLU A 92 -6.14 -8.77 15.26
N TRP A 93 -5.67 -9.92 15.76
CA TRP A 93 -4.26 -10.12 16.07
C TRP A 93 -3.39 -9.97 14.82
N VAL A 94 -3.84 -10.54 13.69
CA VAL A 94 -3.15 -10.41 12.40
C VAL A 94 -3.16 -8.98 11.90
N ALA A 95 -4.29 -8.28 11.99
CA ALA A 95 -4.41 -6.87 11.59
C ALA A 95 -3.45 -5.96 12.39
N GLU A 96 -3.36 -6.14 13.71
CA GLU A 96 -2.40 -5.41 14.56
C GLU A 96 -0.96 -5.66 14.11
N GLY A 97 -0.60 -6.91 13.79
CA GLY A 97 0.74 -7.24 13.33
C GLY A 97 1.08 -6.61 11.97
N ILE A 98 0.10 -6.55 11.06
CA ILE A 98 0.26 -5.87 9.77
C ILE A 98 0.40 -4.35 9.96
N TRP A 99 -0.34 -3.72 10.86
CA TRP A 99 -0.23 -2.28 11.06
C TRP A 99 1.05 -1.88 11.78
N THR A 100 1.37 -2.57 12.88
CA THR A 100 2.48 -2.21 13.77
C THR A 100 3.82 -2.79 13.34
N GLY A 101 3.81 -3.94 12.66
CA GLY A 101 5.01 -4.73 12.39
C GLY A 101 5.53 -5.55 13.57
N ASP A 102 4.79 -5.57 14.66
CA ASP A 102 5.10 -6.37 15.84
C ASP A 102 4.23 -7.63 15.84
N TRP A 103 4.84 -8.82 15.94
CA TRP A 103 4.14 -10.12 16.02
C TRP A 103 4.18 -10.72 17.43
N SER A 104 4.51 -9.91 18.43
CA SER A 104 4.53 -10.34 19.84
C SER A 104 3.12 -10.67 20.34
N GLU A 105 3.06 -11.59 21.29
CA GLU A 105 1.81 -11.92 21.97
C GLU A 105 1.31 -10.69 22.73
N ARG A 106 0.00 -10.41 22.62
CA ARG A 106 -0.63 -9.24 23.25
C ARG A 106 -2.11 -9.49 23.47
N PRO A 107 -2.69 -8.92 24.54
CA PRO A 107 -4.13 -8.89 24.66
C PRO A 107 -4.73 -8.07 23.51
N LEU A 108 -5.87 -8.51 22.98
CA LEU A 108 -6.61 -7.70 22.02
C LEU A 108 -7.04 -6.39 22.70
N PRO A 109 -6.78 -5.22 22.08
CA PRO A 109 -7.25 -3.95 22.61
C PRO A 109 -8.76 -3.97 22.91
N SER A 110 -9.17 -3.31 24.00
CA SER A 110 -10.59 -3.18 24.37
C SER A 110 -11.44 -2.50 23.30
N GLU A 111 -10.80 -1.74 22.41
CA GLU A 111 -11.34 -1.04 21.25
C GLU A 111 -11.90 -1.97 20.16
N TRP A 112 -11.58 -3.28 20.20
CA TRP A 112 -12.07 -4.30 19.28
C TRP A 112 -13.47 -4.87 19.60
N ARG A 113 -14.13 -4.40 20.67
CA ARG A 113 -15.55 -4.76 20.95
C ARG A 113 -16.42 -4.35 19.75
N PRO A 114 -17.61 -4.91 19.46
CA PRO A 114 -18.52 -4.38 18.41
C PRO A 114 -19.68 -3.54 18.99
N GLU A 115 -19.70 -2.22 18.78
CA GLU A 115 -20.78 -1.27 19.22
C GLU A 115 -21.54 -0.75 18.00
N GLY A 116 -21.48 -1.47 16.88
CA GLY A 116 -22.09 -1.06 15.62
C GLY A 116 -21.41 0.15 14.95
N LEU A 117 -22.08 0.72 13.95
CA LEU A 117 -21.57 1.81 13.10
C LEU A 117 -21.53 3.18 13.80
N GLY A 118 -22.19 3.30 14.96
CA GLY A 118 -22.44 4.58 15.63
C GLY A 118 -23.55 5.41 14.97
N PHE A 119 -24.25 4.87 13.97
CA PHE A 119 -25.45 5.43 13.34
C PHE A 119 -26.37 4.31 12.85
N GLU A 120 -27.64 4.64 12.62
CA GLU A 120 -28.67 3.71 12.13
C GLU A 120 -28.44 3.37 10.66
N LEU A 121 -28.02 2.13 10.39
CA LEU A 121 -27.75 1.66 9.03
C LEU A 121 -29.03 1.58 8.19
N ASP A 122 -30.14 1.16 8.79
CA ASP A 122 -31.42 1.01 8.09
C ASP A 122 -31.96 2.35 7.63
N GLY A 123 -31.78 3.40 8.45
CA GLY A 123 -32.09 4.78 8.06
C GLY A 123 -31.26 5.23 6.85
N LEU A 124 -29.97 4.91 6.82
CA LEU A 124 -29.10 5.21 5.68
C LEU A 124 -29.52 4.43 4.41
N VAL A 125 -29.84 3.15 4.56
CA VAL A 125 -30.29 2.31 3.44
C VAL A 125 -31.62 2.81 2.88
N GLY A 126 -32.54 3.27 3.73
CA GLY A 126 -33.82 3.84 3.33
C GLY A 126 -33.71 5.15 2.54
N LEU A 127 -32.58 5.86 2.63
CA LEU A 127 -32.32 7.06 1.82
C LEU A 127 -31.81 6.73 0.41
N LEU A 128 -31.47 5.48 0.13
CA LEU A 128 -30.90 5.05 -1.14
C LEU A 128 -31.95 4.45 -2.07
N PRO A 129 -31.74 4.52 -3.40
CA PRO A 129 -32.61 3.83 -4.34
C PRO A 129 -32.72 2.34 -4.01
N GLU A 130 -33.89 1.73 -4.23
CA GLU A 130 -34.16 0.31 -3.88
C GLU A 130 -33.16 -0.69 -4.47
N ARG A 131 -32.46 -0.32 -5.56
CA ARG A 131 -31.43 -1.14 -6.22
C ARG A 131 -30.01 -0.81 -5.79
N ALA A 132 -29.82 -0.01 -4.74
CA ALA A 132 -28.50 0.34 -4.25
C ALA A 132 -27.79 -0.93 -3.73
N GLY A 133 -26.71 -1.31 -4.42
CA GLY A 133 -25.86 -2.39 -3.98
C GLY A 133 -25.09 -2.04 -2.69
N PRO A 134 -24.38 -3.02 -2.11
CA PRO A 134 -23.62 -2.82 -0.87
C PRO A 134 -22.49 -1.79 -1.00
N LEU A 135 -21.94 -1.58 -2.20
CA LEU A 135 -20.82 -0.66 -2.42
C LEU A 135 -21.22 0.82 -2.23
N PRO A 136 -22.30 1.35 -2.84
CA PRO A 136 -22.80 2.69 -2.54
C PRO A 136 -23.09 2.92 -1.05
N VAL A 137 -23.71 1.94 -0.38
CA VAL A 137 -23.99 1.98 1.06
C VAL A 137 -22.68 2.12 1.84
N LEU A 138 -21.68 1.29 1.52
CA LEU A 138 -20.37 1.33 2.15
C LEU A 138 -19.66 2.66 1.92
N SER A 139 -19.70 3.21 0.70
CA SER A 139 -19.07 4.50 0.40
C SER A 139 -19.65 5.64 1.25
N ILE A 140 -20.98 5.69 1.41
CA ILE A 140 -21.62 6.71 2.24
C ILE A 140 -21.37 6.45 3.72
N ALA A 141 -21.44 5.19 4.16
CA ALA A 141 -21.11 4.81 5.53
C ALA A 141 -19.69 5.26 5.90
N ILE A 142 -18.68 4.99 5.06
CA ILE A 142 -17.29 5.42 5.29
C ILE A 142 -17.20 6.95 5.37
N ALA A 143 -17.89 7.68 4.50
CA ALA A 143 -17.91 9.15 4.55
C ALA A 143 -18.51 9.68 5.87
N LEU A 144 -19.62 9.09 6.33
CA LEU A 144 -20.23 9.43 7.62
C LEU A 144 -19.30 9.12 8.79
N LEU A 145 -18.60 7.98 8.75
CA LEU A 145 -17.59 7.61 9.75
C LEU A 145 -16.45 8.62 9.78
N ALA A 146 -15.95 9.03 8.61
CA ALA A 146 -14.88 10.01 8.51
C ALA A 146 -15.29 11.39 9.05
N VAL A 147 -16.53 11.83 8.80
CA VAL A 147 -17.04 13.12 9.35
C VAL A 147 -17.06 13.12 10.87
N ARG A 148 -17.34 11.96 11.48
CA ARG A 148 -17.46 11.78 12.93
C ARG A 148 -16.15 11.41 13.63
N ASP A 149 -15.05 11.23 12.90
CA ASP A 149 -13.74 10.99 13.50
C ASP A 149 -13.04 12.34 13.83
N PRO A 150 -12.92 12.70 15.13
CA PRO A 150 -12.24 13.93 15.54
C PRO A 150 -10.74 13.90 15.18
N GLY A 151 -10.15 12.72 15.05
CA GLY A 151 -8.74 12.51 14.73
C GLY A 151 -8.45 12.33 13.25
N ARG A 152 -9.41 12.52 12.34
CA ARG A 152 -9.27 12.13 10.90
C ARG A 152 -8.08 12.73 10.17
N PHE A 153 -7.61 13.90 10.62
CA PHE A 153 -6.45 14.61 10.07
C PHE A 153 -5.17 14.40 10.87
N SER A 154 -5.22 13.61 11.94
CA SER A 154 -4.04 13.26 12.72
C SER A 154 -3.20 12.24 11.99
N TRP A 155 -1.89 12.51 11.96
CA TRP A 155 -0.84 11.67 11.39
C TRP A 155 -0.08 10.88 12.45
N HIS A 156 -0.36 11.12 13.73
CA HIS A 156 0.31 10.42 14.83
C HIS A 156 -0.04 8.92 14.77
N PRO A 157 0.96 8.02 14.83
CA PRO A 157 0.74 6.59 14.67
C PRO A 157 -0.34 6.02 15.59
N GLU A 158 -0.37 6.45 16.86
CA GLU A 158 -1.38 6.03 17.83
C GLU A 158 -2.81 6.42 17.40
N ALA A 159 -2.99 7.65 16.91
CA ALA A 159 -4.28 8.12 16.42
C ALA A 159 -4.71 7.39 15.14
N VAL A 160 -3.76 7.07 14.26
CA VAL A 160 -4.01 6.29 13.04
C VAL A 160 -4.41 4.85 13.39
N LEU A 161 -3.74 4.22 14.36
CA LEU A 161 -4.07 2.87 14.83
C LEU A 161 -5.45 2.82 15.48
N ALA A 162 -5.76 3.75 16.39
CA ALA A 162 -7.08 3.84 17.02
C ALA A 162 -8.21 4.01 15.99
N ARG A 163 -8.01 4.86 14.97
CA ARG A 163 -8.93 4.99 13.84
C ARG A 163 -9.05 3.69 13.05
N SER A 164 -7.93 3.03 12.75
CA SER A 164 -7.91 1.80 11.94
C SER A 164 -8.68 0.67 12.61
N ARG A 165 -8.49 0.49 13.93
CA ARG A 165 -9.28 -0.45 14.77
C ARG A 165 -10.78 -0.13 14.70
N THR A 166 -11.13 1.14 14.85
CA THR A 166 -12.53 1.60 14.78
C THR A 166 -13.17 1.36 13.42
N LEU A 167 -12.42 1.53 12.32
CA LEU A 167 -12.93 1.27 10.96
C LEU A 167 -13.13 -0.22 10.69
N LEU A 168 -12.17 -1.08 11.05
CA LEU A 168 -12.31 -2.53 10.86
C LEU A 168 -13.48 -3.11 11.66
N ARG A 169 -13.78 -2.58 12.85
CA ARG A 169 -14.96 -2.93 13.67
C ARG A 169 -16.30 -2.65 12.98
N ARG A 170 -16.35 -1.62 12.15
CA ARG A 170 -17.58 -1.04 11.59
C ARG A 170 -17.94 -1.63 10.22
N CYS A 171 -16.99 -2.21 9.50
CA CYS A 171 -17.24 -2.82 8.19
C CYS A 171 -17.88 -4.25 8.16
N PRO A 172 -17.93 -5.08 9.23
CA PRO A 172 -18.64 -6.34 9.19
C PRO A 172 -20.14 -6.08 9.35
N ALA A 173 -20.75 -5.59 8.28
CA ALA A 173 -22.19 -5.53 8.13
C ALA A 173 -22.73 -6.97 8.02
N ARG A 174 -22.99 -7.62 9.16
CA ARG A 174 -23.95 -8.72 9.16
C ARG A 174 -25.33 -8.11 8.91
N ARG A 175 -25.83 -8.22 7.68
CA ARG A 175 -27.28 -8.30 7.48
C ARG A 175 -27.73 -9.53 8.28
N ARG A 176 -28.47 -9.32 9.36
CA ARG A 176 -29.39 -10.34 9.86
C ARG A 176 -30.67 -10.26 9.03
#